data_AF-A0AAU7EYN8-F1
#
_entry.id   AF-A0AAU7EYN8-F1
#
_cell.length_a   1.000
_cell.length_b   1.000
_cell.length_c   1.000
_cell.angle_alpha   90.00
_cell.angle_beta   90.00
_cell.angle_gamma   90.00
#
_symmetry.space_group_name_H-M   'P 1'
#
loop_
_entity.id
_entity.type
_entity.pdbx_description
1 polymer ?
#
loop_
_entity_poly.entity_id
_entity_poly.type
_entity_poly.pdbx_seq_one_letter_code
_entity_poly.pdbx_strand_id
1 'polypeptide(L)'
;MSMHFAAPTLTHIAPAQDDCVTLQLSQLPEILTVQVPDSSDFAANWSVYAILGSDAEEPEWEGDEVDTGAWDDAEDEMEKLFDIEVQLPKEALQPYLNREVELRYKFRDESSMEPYSQALRLRVEA
;
A
#
# COMPACT_ATOMS: atom_id res chain seq x y z
N MET A 1 -6.02 20.21 8.18
CA MET A 1 -6.86 19.34 7.35
C MET A 1 -6.33 17.94 7.56
N SER A 2 -7.15 17.00 8.03
CA SER A 2 -6.71 15.61 8.20
C SER A 2 -6.67 14.98 6.81
N MET A 3 -5.48 14.69 6.29
CA MET A 3 -5.33 13.90 5.07
C MET A 3 -5.91 12.51 5.36
N HIS A 4 -6.99 12.16 4.67
CA HIS A 4 -7.69 10.89 4.84
C HIS A 4 -7.47 10.06 3.58
N PHE A 5 -6.40 9.27 3.58
CA PHE A 5 -6.12 8.33 2.52
C PHE A 5 -6.95 7.05 2.73
N ALA A 6 -7.68 6.64 1.69
CA ALA A 6 -8.52 5.44 1.74
C ALA A 6 -7.66 4.17 1.86
N ALA A 7 -8.24 3.07 2.35
CA ALA A 7 -7.51 1.82 2.46
C ALA A 7 -7.07 1.30 1.08
N PRO A 8 -5.91 0.64 0.99
CA PRO A 8 -5.47 0.03 -0.26
C PRO A 8 -6.44 -1.05 -0.73
N THR A 9 -6.39 -1.38 -2.02
CA THR A 9 -7.10 -2.52 -2.60
C THR A 9 -6.11 -3.56 -3.12
N LEU A 10 -6.44 -4.84 -2.97
CA LEU A 10 -5.62 -5.93 -3.53
C LEU A 10 -6.19 -6.38 -4.87
N THR A 11 -5.36 -6.37 -5.91
CA THR A 11 -5.75 -6.85 -7.23
C THR A 11 -5.93 -8.38 -7.19
N HIS A 12 -6.94 -8.90 -7.89
CA HIS A 12 -7.27 -10.34 -7.97
C HIS A 12 -7.76 -11.02 -6.69
N ILE A 13 -7.98 -10.27 -5.61
CA ILE A 13 -8.59 -10.79 -4.39
C ILE A 13 -10.06 -10.38 -4.33
N ALA A 14 -10.93 -11.28 -3.90
CA ALA A 14 -12.34 -10.96 -3.71
C ALA A 14 -12.48 -9.77 -2.74
N PRO A 15 -13.44 -8.86 -2.96
CA PRO A 15 -13.65 -7.72 -2.08
C PRO A 15 -13.89 -8.19 -0.64
N ALA A 16 -13.40 -7.38 0.31
CA ALA A 16 -13.52 -7.65 1.74
C ALA A 16 -14.96 -8.02 2.12
N GLN A 17 -15.13 -9.13 2.82
CA GLN A 17 -16.38 -9.44 3.51
C GLN A 17 -16.21 -8.94 4.95
N ASP A 18 -17.07 -8.02 5.39
CA ASP A 18 -17.05 -7.48 6.77
C ASP A 18 -15.72 -6.78 7.16
N ASP A 19 -15.22 -5.88 6.30
CA ASP A 19 -14.00 -5.08 6.52
C ASP A 19 -12.70 -5.90 6.67
N CYS A 20 -12.72 -7.19 6.35
CA CYS A 20 -11.57 -8.09 6.39
C CYS A 20 -11.44 -8.88 5.08
N VAL A 21 -10.21 -9.02 4.60
CA VAL A 21 -9.86 -9.80 3.41
C VAL A 21 -9.12 -11.05 3.84
N THR A 22 -9.70 -12.22 3.57
CA THR A 22 -9.02 -13.50 3.80
C THR A 22 -8.09 -13.83 2.64
N LEU A 23 -6.81 -14.01 2.94
CA LEU A 23 -5.75 -14.34 1.99
C LEU A 23 -5.29 -15.78 2.21
N GLN A 24 -5.53 -16.65 1.23
CA GLN A 24 -5.03 -18.03 1.25
C GLN A 24 -3.63 -18.09 0.66
N LEU A 25 -2.58 -18.16 1.48
CA LEU A 25 -1.19 -18.14 1.00
C LEU A 25 -0.96 -19.14 -0.13
N SER A 26 -1.47 -20.37 -0.04
CA SER A 26 -1.36 -21.39 -1.08
C SER A 26 -1.91 -20.98 -2.46
N GLN A 27 -2.87 -20.05 -2.51
CA GLN A 27 -3.51 -19.58 -3.75
C GLN A 27 -2.99 -18.22 -4.23
N LEU A 28 -2.22 -17.51 -3.39
CA LEU A 28 -1.65 -16.22 -3.76
C LEU A 28 -0.49 -16.36 -4.74
N PRO A 29 -0.34 -15.40 -5.67
CA PRO A 29 0.88 -15.27 -6.46
C PRO A 29 2.09 -15.00 -5.56
N GLU A 30 3.30 -15.15 -6.12
CA GLU A 30 4.54 -14.83 -5.39
C GLU A 30 4.61 -13.35 -4.98
N ILE A 31 4.06 -12.46 -5.81
CA ILE A 31 3.96 -11.03 -5.57
C ILE A 31 2.49 -10.63 -5.73
N LEU A 32 1.92 -10.01 -4.71
CA LEU A 32 0.62 -9.38 -4.76
C LEU A 32 0.78 -7.93 -5.18
N THR A 33 -0.18 -7.43 -5.94
CA THR A 33 -0.25 -6.01 -6.28
C THR A 33 -1.22 -5.30 -5.34
N VAL A 34 -0.71 -4.28 -4.66
CA VAL A 34 -1.47 -3.39 -3.80
C VAL A 34 -1.71 -2.11 -4.56
N GLN A 35 -2.96 -1.86 -4.91
CA GLN A 35 -3.37 -0.65 -5.60
C GLN A 35 -3.64 0.45 -4.57
N VAL A 36 -2.97 1.58 -4.77
CA VAL A 36 -3.13 2.81 -4.00
C VAL A 36 -4.28 3.61 -4.64
N PRO A 37 -5.35 3.92 -3.90
CA PRO A 37 -6.44 4.73 -4.43
C PRO A 37 -5.97 6.11 -4.86
N ASP A 38 -6.40 6.52 -6.05
CA ASP A 38 -6.14 7.88 -6.54
C ASP A 38 -6.68 8.91 -5.56
N SER A 39 -5.82 9.84 -5.19
CA SER A 39 -6.14 10.94 -4.29
C SER A 39 -5.44 12.19 -4.80
N SER A 40 -6.07 13.34 -4.67
CA SER A 40 -5.43 14.63 -4.98
C SER A 40 -4.52 15.14 -3.86
N ASP A 41 -4.44 14.44 -2.73
CA ASP A 41 -3.79 14.91 -1.50
C ASP A 41 -2.26 14.68 -1.43
N PHE A 42 -1.68 13.90 -2.35
CA PHE A 42 -0.22 13.71 -2.47
C PHE A 42 0.38 14.51 -3.63
N ALA A 43 1.66 14.88 -3.54
CA ALA A 43 2.39 15.59 -4.60
C ALA A 43 3.20 14.62 -5.46
N ALA A 44 3.52 14.99 -6.71
CA ALA A 44 4.26 14.15 -7.66
C ALA A 44 5.73 13.88 -7.25
N ASN A 45 6.29 14.67 -6.33
CA ASN A 45 7.65 14.50 -5.81
C ASN A 45 7.73 13.59 -4.57
N TRP A 46 6.65 12.90 -4.23
CA TRP A 46 6.62 11.98 -3.09
C TRP A 46 6.88 10.56 -3.56
N SER A 47 7.21 9.70 -2.60
CA SER A 47 7.24 8.25 -2.82
C SER A 47 6.16 7.58 -1.96
N VAL A 48 5.68 6.42 -2.38
CA VAL A 48 4.69 5.61 -1.68
C VAL A 48 5.15 4.18 -1.58
N TYR A 49 4.89 3.54 -0.45
CA TYR A 49 5.26 2.14 -0.20
C TYR A 49 4.20 1.46 0.67
N ALA A 50 4.10 0.14 0.53
CA ALA A 50 3.23 -0.67 1.37
C ALA A 50 3.88 -0.92 2.73
N ILE A 51 3.06 -1.01 3.77
CA ILE A 51 3.48 -1.42 5.11
C ILE A 51 2.54 -2.48 5.66
N LEU A 52 3.09 -3.39 6.46
CA LEU A 52 2.33 -4.37 7.23
C LEU A 52 2.63 -4.21 8.72
N GLY A 53 1.58 -4.30 9.52
CA GLY A 53 1.69 -4.28 10.97
C GLY A 53 0.48 -3.65 11.62
N SER A 54 0.29 -3.92 12.90
CA SER A 54 -0.77 -3.29 13.69
C SER A 54 -0.52 -1.80 13.97
N ASP A 55 0.74 -1.36 13.87
CA ASP A 55 1.15 0.02 14.08
C ASP A 55 1.64 0.64 12.76
N ALA A 56 1.18 1.86 12.47
CA ALA A 56 1.52 2.55 11.22
C ALA A 56 2.77 3.44 11.36
N GLU A 57 3.14 3.83 12.57
CA GLU A 57 4.36 4.58 12.84
C GLU A 57 5.56 3.64 12.92
N GLU A 58 5.37 2.45 13.52
CA GLU A 58 6.36 1.38 13.63
C GLU A 58 5.87 0.07 12.97
N PRO A 59 5.81 0.01 11.63
CA PRO A 59 5.37 -1.20 10.94
C PRO A 59 6.34 -2.36 11.16
N GLU A 60 5.79 -3.57 11.17
CA GLU A 60 6.58 -4.81 11.27
C GLU A 60 7.29 -5.14 9.95
N TRP A 61 6.77 -4.64 8.82
CA TRP A 61 7.38 -4.77 7.50
C TRP A 61 7.08 -3.55 6.62
N GLU A 62 8.07 -3.17 5.81
CA GLU A 62 8.01 -2.08 4.83
C GLU A 62 8.41 -2.62 3.45
N GLY A 63 7.65 -2.23 2.43
CA GLY A 63 7.91 -2.58 1.04
C GLY A 63 8.82 -1.58 0.33
N ASP A 64 9.04 -1.84 -0.95
CA ASP A 64 9.79 -0.94 -1.82
C ASP A 64 9.03 0.36 -2.09
N GLU A 65 9.79 1.45 -2.16
CA GLU A 65 9.30 2.79 -2.49
C GLU A 65 9.06 2.91 -4.00
N VAL A 66 7.88 3.42 -4.35
CA VAL A 66 7.46 3.72 -5.72
C VAL A 66 7.21 5.21 -5.82
N ASP A 67 7.72 5.83 -6.89
CA ASP A 67 7.50 7.25 -7.13
C ASP A 67 6.03 7.55 -7.44
N THR A 68 5.52 8.63 -6.87
CA THR A 68 4.15 9.09 -7.10
C THR A 68 4.02 10.03 -8.31
N GLY A 69 5.14 10.32 -8.96
CA GLY A 69 5.22 11.14 -10.15
C GLY A 69 6.32 10.67 -11.08
N ALA A 70 6.21 11.09 -12.33
CA ALA A 70 7.22 10.87 -13.36
C ALA A 70 7.54 12.21 -14.01
N TRP A 71 8.80 12.37 -14.42
CA TRP A 71 9.21 13.52 -15.23
C TRP A 71 8.65 13.36 -16.65
N ASP A 72 7.86 14.33 -17.11
CA ASP A 72 7.43 14.42 -18.50
C ASP A 72 8.38 15.33 -19.28
N ASP A 73 9.20 14.72 -20.16
CA ASP A 73 10.17 15.43 -21.00
C ASP A 73 9.51 16.36 -22.05
N ALA A 74 8.23 16.18 -22.38
CA ALA A 74 7.53 16.99 -23.35
C ALA A 74 7.04 18.31 -22.75
N GLU A 75 6.51 18.27 -21.53
CA GLU A 75 6.04 19.46 -20.81
C GLU A 75 7.13 20.11 -19.93
N ASP A 76 8.26 19.43 -19.70
CA ASP A 76 9.37 19.86 -18.82
C ASP A 76 8.92 20.03 -17.35
N GLU A 77 7.97 19.19 -16.92
CA GLU A 77 7.33 19.23 -15.60
C GLU A 77 7.28 17.83 -14.97
N MET A 78 7.13 17.77 -13.64
CA MET A 78 6.76 16.51 -12.98
C MET A 78 5.26 16.32 -12.99
N GLU A 79 4.83 15.22 -13.61
CA GLU A 79 3.44 14.81 -13.63
C GLU A 79 3.16 13.78 -12.55
N LYS A 80 1.98 13.90 -11.96
CA LYS A 80 1.50 12.98 -10.94
C LYS A 80 0.99 11.69 -11.59
N LEU A 81 1.44 10.56 -11.06
CA LEU A 81 0.95 9.25 -11.47
C LEU A 81 -0.40 8.95 -10.81
N PHE A 82 -1.24 8.24 -11.56
CA PHE A 82 -2.52 7.70 -11.13
C PHE A 82 -2.46 6.16 -11.20
N ASP A 83 -3.36 5.49 -10.50
CA ASP A 83 -3.42 4.03 -10.38
C ASP A 83 -2.07 3.44 -9.91
N ILE A 84 -1.47 4.06 -8.87
CA ILE A 84 -0.17 3.61 -8.37
C ILE A 84 -0.28 2.22 -7.76
N GLU A 85 0.62 1.33 -8.17
CA GLU A 85 0.70 -0.05 -7.73
C GLU A 85 2.01 -0.29 -6.97
N VAL A 86 1.90 -0.79 -5.74
CA VAL A 86 3.06 -1.21 -4.93
C VAL A 86 3.06 -2.72 -4.77
N GLN A 87 4.26 -3.30 -4.67
CA GLN A 87 4.44 -4.74 -4.62
C GLN A 87 4.45 -5.24 -3.18
N LEU A 88 3.70 -6.31 -2.93
CA LEU A 88 3.69 -7.03 -1.67
C LEU A 88 4.13 -8.48 -1.90
N PRO A 89 5.37 -8.85 -1.56
CA PRO A 89 5.80 -10.23 -1.69
C PRO A 89 5.03 -11.12 -0.73
N LYS A 90 4.61 -12.29 -1.21
CA LYS A 90 3.93 -13.31 -0.39
C LYS A 90 4.76 -13.72 0.83
N GLU A 91 6.09 -13.68 0.73
CA GLU A 91 7.00 -13.95 1.84
C GLU A 91 6.80 -12.99 3.02
N ALA A 92 6.44 -11.72 2.76
CA ALA A 92 6.12 -10.76 3.81
C ALA A 92 4.84 -11.14 4.57
N LEU A 93 3.94 -11.92 3.98
CA LEU A 93 2.71 -12.40 4.63
C LEU A 93 2.93 -13.68 5.46
N GLN A 94 4.00 -14.43 5.21
CA GLN A 94 4.26 -15.71 5.91
C GLN A 94 4.37 -15.57 7.44
N PRO A 95 5.03 -14.55 8.02
CA PRO A 95 5.08 -14.36 9.47
C PRO A 95 3.71 -14.20 10.13
N TYR A 96 2.69 -13.82 9.35
CA TYR A 96 1.33 -13.57 9.81
C TYR A 96 0.39 -14.76 9.59
N LEU A 97 0.90 -15.94 9.20
CA LEU A 97 0.09 -17.14 8.99
C LEU A 97 -0.79 -17.47 10.21
N ASN A 98 -2.10 -17.67 9.97
CA ASN A 98 -3.15 -17.84 10.98
C ASN A 98 -3.38 -16.61 11.89
N ARG A 99 -2.93 -15.43 11.48
CA ARG A 99 -3.09 -14.17 12.20
C ARG A 99 -3.74 -13.12 11.32
N GLU A 100 -4.23 -12.08 11.97
CA GLU A 100 -4.67 -10.85 11.31
C GLU A 100 -3.51 -9.86 11.28
N VAL A 101 -3.37 -9.18 10.15
CA VAL A 101 -2.42 -8.11 9.93
C VAL A 101 -3.12 -6.97 9.21
N GLU A 102 -2.68 -5.75 9.43
CA GLU A 102 -3.21 -4.58 8.74
C GLU A 102 -2.24 -4.16 7.65
N LEU A 103 -2.75 -4.05 6.42
CA LEU A 103 -2.05 -3.51 5.27
C LEU A 103 -2.42 -2.05 5.10
N ARG A 104 -1.41 -1.19 4.99
CA ARG A 104 -1.55 0.23 4.68
C ARG A 104 -0.52 0.60 3.61
N TYR A 105 -0.63 1.82 3.12
CA TYR A 105 0.46 2.47 2.40
C TYR A 105 0.86 3.75 3.13
N LYS A 106 2.14 4.08 3.08
CA LYS A 106 2.73 5.31 3.58
C LYS A 106 3.27 6.11 2.42
N PHE A 107 3.09 7.43 2.49
CA PHE A 107 3.86 8.33 1.66
C PHE A 107 5.09 8.78 2.42
N ARG A 108 6.13 9.15 1.68
CA ARG A 108 7.28 9.86 2.21
C ARG A 108 7.50 11.12 1.40
N ASP A 109 7.45 12.25 2.08
CA ASP A 109 7.85 13.54 1.51
C ASP A 109 9.33 13.85 1.79
N GLU A 110 9.87 14.86 1.09
CA GLU A 110 11.24 15.33 1.28
C GLU A 110 11.50 15.90 2.69
N SER A 111 10.45 16.34 3.38
CA SER A 111 10.47 16.92 4.74
C SER A 111 10.31 15.87 5.85
N SER A 112 10.30 14.57 5.54
CA SER A 112 10.10 13.47 6.50
C SER A 112 8.71 13.40 7.16
N MET A 113 7.70 14.05 6.59
CA MET A 113 6.30 13.73 6.89
C MET A 113 5.93 12.43 6.21
N GLU A 114 5.35 11.51 6.98
CA GLU A 114 4.99 10.19 6.50
C GLU A 114 3.50 9.89 6.75
N PRO A 115 2.57 10.55 6.04
CA PRO A 115 1.16 10.25 6.20
C PRO A 115 0.85 8.84 5.70
N TYR A 116 -0.03 8.13 6.41
CA TYR A 116 -0.45 6.78 6.08
C TYR A 116 -1.95 6.71 5.80
N SER A 117 -2.35 5.64 5.12
CA SER A 117 -3.75 5.35 4.82
C SER A 117 -4.51 4.60 5.89
N GLN A 118 -5.83 4.52 5.68
CA GLN A 118 -6.67 3.60 6.43
C GLN A 118 -6.19 2.15 6.26
N ALA A 119 -6.42 1.33 7.27
CA ALA A 119 -6.04 -0.07 7.28
C ALA A 119 -6.98 -0.92 6.41
N LEU A 120 -6.39 -1.75 5.56
CA LEU A 120 -7.05 -2.95 5.05
C LEU A 120 -6.69 -4.12 5.98
N ARG A 121 -7.68 -4.71 6.66
CA ARG A 121 -7.43 -5.89 7.49
C ARG A 121 -7.31 -7.13 6.62
N LEU A 122 -6.24 -7.87 6.85
CA LEU A 122 -5.92 -9.11 6.15
C LEU A 122 -5.90 -10.26 7.15
N ARG A 123 -6.64 -11.33 6.83
CA ARG A 123 -6.57 -12.61 7.55
C ARG A 123 -5.74 -13.56 6.72
N VAL A 124 -4.53 -13.89 7.17
CA VAL A 124 -3.64 -14.78 6.42
C VAL A 124 -3.91 -16.24 6.83
N GLU A 125 -4.28 -17.04 5.85
CA GLU A 125 -4.57 -18.48 5.99
C GLU A 125 -3.61 -19.30 5.10
N ALA A 126 -3.54 -20.61 5.34
CA ALA A 126 -2.57 -21.51 4.72
C ALA A 126 -2.97 -21.97 3.32
#